data_AF-W6R3T6-F1
#
_entry.id   AF-W6R3T6-F1
#
_cell.length_a   1.000
_cell.length_b   1.000
_cell.length_c   1.000
_cell.angle_alpha   90.00
_cell.angle_beta   90.00
_cell.angle_gamma   90.00
#
_symmetry.space_group_name_H-M   'P 1'
#
loop_
_entity.id
_entity.type
_entity.pdbx_description
1 polymer ?
#
loop_
_entity_poly.entity_id
_entity_poly.type
_entity_poly.pdbx_seq_one_letter_code
_entity_poly.pdbx_strand_id
1 'polypeptide(L)'
;MVGMDAAAAGAARTPALDPNVRLGPTPYIAHWRERVGTFAGCAHLIKASEKDLQLLYPERDLRQVAATGAWANYPKPPVVAQLAGGDTWRVTRTAQRQSF
;
A
#
# COMPACT_ATOMS: atom_id res chain seq x y z
N MET A 1 -21.32 -8.70 33.29
CA MET A 1 -22.01 -8.19 32.10
C MET A 1 -21.86 -6.67 32.13
N VAL A 2 -20.81 -6.15 31.49
CA VAL A 2 -20.60 -4.70 31.34
C VAL A 2 -20.92 -4.38 29.89
N GLY A 3 -21.91 -3.52 29.69
CA GLY A 3 -22.43 -3.13 28.38
C GLY A 3 -21.35 -2.46 27.53
N MET A 4 -21.14 -3.02 26.36
CA MET A 4 -20.35 -2.42 25.29
C MET A 4 -21.33 -1.54 24.49
N ASP A 5 -21.67 -0.39 25.07
CA ASP A 5 -22.61 0.54 24.46
C ASP A 5 -21.98 1.28 23.28
N ALA A 6 -22.79 1.43 22.25
CA ALA A 6 -22.39 1.76 20.89
C ALA A 6 -21.95 3.21 20.75
N ALA A 7 -20.66 3.42 20.48
CA ALA A 7 -20.16 4.65 19.87
C ALA A 7 -19.95 4.42 18.36
N ALA A 8 -21.03 4.13 17.63
CA ALA A 8 -21.04 4.11 16.17
C ALA A 8 -21.52 5.47 15.61
N ALA A 9 -20.87 6.56 16.01
CA ALA A 9 -20.94 7.82 15.28
C ALA A 9 -19.90 7.75 14.16
N GLY A 10 -20.34 7.84 12.91
CA GLY A 10 -19.60 7.58 11.67
C GLY A 10 -18.09 7.90 11.70
N ALA A 11 -17.28 6.91 12.07
CA ALA A 11 -15.84 6.98 11.88
C ALA A 11 -15.57 7.01 10.37
N ALA A 12 -15.00 8.12 9.88
CA ALA A 12 -14.56 8.22 8.49
C ALA A 12 -13.70 6.99 8.16
N ARG A 13 -14.23 6.09 7.31
CA ARG A 13 -13.53 4.87 6.92
C ARG A 13 -12.41 5.28 5.98
N THR A 14 -11.18 4.97 6.35
CA THR A 14 -9.99 5.21 5.54
C THR A 14 -9.73 3.98 4.66
N PRO A 15 -9.89 4.06 3.33
CA PRO A 15 -9.59 2.96 2.43
C PRO A 15 -8.12 2.53 2.55
N ALA A 16 -7.91 1.25 2.87
CA ALA A 16 -6.62 0.60 2.87
C ALA A 16 -6.59 -0.49 1.80
N LEU A 17 -5.45 -0.63 1.14
CA LEU A 17 -5.19 -1.65 0.12
C LEU A 17 -4.15 -2.64 0.64
N ASP A 18 -4.48 -3.92 0.57
CA ASP A 18 -3.53 -5.03 0.66
C ASP A 18 -3.43 -5.65 -0.74
N PRO A 19 -2.28 -5.56 -1.44
CA PRO A 19 -2.15 -6.06 -2.79
C PRO A 19 -2.18 -7.59 -2.87
N ASN A 20 -1.83 -8.32 -1.79
CA ASN A 20 -1.85 -9.79 -1.65
C ASN A 20 -1.59 -10.53 -2.99
N VAL A 21 -0.42 -10.27 -3.59
CA VAL A 21 -0.15 -10.62 -4.99
C VAL A 21 0.04 -12.13 -5.11
N ARG A 22 -0.75 -12.76 -5.98
CA ARG A 22 -0.64 -14.20 -6.26
C ARG A 22 -0.44 -14.42 -7.75
N LEU A 23 0.75 -14.90 -8.12
CA LEU A 23 1.09 -15.18 -9.52
C LEU A 23 0.41 -16.44 -10.08
N GLY A 24 -0.22 -17.27 -9.24
CA GLY A 24 -0.93 -18.48 -9.68
C GLY A 24 -2.14 -18.18 -10.59
N PRO A 25 -3.11 -17.35 -10.17
CA PRO A 25 -4.26 -16.98 -10.99
C PRO A 25 -3.95 -16.02 -12.17
N THR A 26 -2.85 -15.27 -12.10
CA THR A 26 -2.41 -14.37 -13.18
C THR A 26 -0.89 -14.25 -13.13
N PRO A 27 -0.14 -14.92 -14.02
CA PRO A 27 1.31 -14.93 -14.00
C PRO A 27 1.92 -13.62 -14.52
N TYR A 28 1.12 -12.78 -15.17
CA TYR A 28 1.57 -11.54 -15.77
C TYR A 28 1.65 -10.42 -14.72
N ILE A 29 2.86 -10.16 -14.25
CA ILE A 29 3.19 -9.08 -13.30
C ILE A 29 2.68 -7.70 -13.75
N ALA A 30 2.61 -7.45 -15.06
CA ALA A 30 2.10 -6.20 -15.62
C ALA A 30 0.63 -5.96 -15.25
N HIS A 31 -0.22 -6.99 -15.31
CA HIS A 31 -1.63 -6.89 -14.95
C HIS A 31 -1.80 -6.63 -13.45
N TRP A 32 -0.94 -7.22 -12.62
CA TRP A 32 -0.92 -6.94 -11.19
C TRP A 32 -0.53 -5.50 -10.90
N ARG A 33 0.50 -4.97 -11.56
CA ARG A 33 0.91 -3.56 -11.43
C ARG A 33 -0.22 -2.61 -11.83
N GLU A 34 -0.90 -2.89 -12.93
CA GLU A 34 -2.03 -2.09 -13.40
C GLU A 34 -3.17 -2.09 -12.37
N ARG A 35 -3.62 -3.27 -11.93
CA ARG A 35 -4.70 -3.38 -10.93
C ARG A 35 -4.35 -2.72 -9.61
N VAL A 36 -3.16 -3.01 -9.08
CA VAL A 36 -2.67 -2.40 -7.83
C VAL A 36 -2.58 -0.89 -7.98
N GLY A 37 -2.09 -0.39 -9.12
CA GLY A 37 -2.05 1.05 -9.42
C GLY A 37 -3.42 1.71 -9.39
N THR A 38 -4.42 1.12 -10.05
CA THR A 38 -5.79 1.65 -10.06
C THR A 38 -6.36 1.82 -8.65
N PHE A 39 -6.20 0.83 -7.77
CA PHE A 39 -6.70 0.93 -6.39
C PHE A 39 -5.82 1.82 -5.49
N ALA A 40 -4.50 1.82 -5.72
CA ALA A 40 -3.56 2.65 -4.97
C ALA A 40 -3.86 4.15 -5.13
N GLY A 41 -4.40 4.59 -6.28
CA GLY A 41 -4.82 5.97 -6.51
C GLY A 41 -5.97 6.46 -5.61
N CYS A 42 -6.73 5.52 -5.04
CA CYS A 42 -7.85 5.82 -4.14
C CYS A 42 -7.55 5.49 -2.67
N ALA A 43 -6.46 4.76 -2.41
CA ALA A 43 -6.09 4.30 -1.09
C ALA A 43 -5.41 5.41 -0.27
N HIS A 44 -5.58 5.38 1.04
CA HIS A 44 -4.79 6.21 1.96
C HIS A 44 -3.62 5.44 2.56
N LEU A 45 -3.77 4.12 2.65
CA LEU A 45 -2.79 3.20 3.20
C LEU A 45 -2.64 2.01 2.26
N ILE A 46 -1.41 1.65 1.94
CA ILE A 46 -1.07 0.37 1.32
C ILE A 46 -0.31 -0.45 2.36
N LYS A 47 -0.79 -1.65 2.66
CA LYS A 47 -0.09 -2.63 3.49
C LYS A 47 0.48 -3.68 2.57
N ALA A 48 1.77 -3.59 2.24
CA ALA A 48 2.42 -4.52 1.33
C ALA A 48 3.52 -5.28 2.07
N SER A 49 3.60 -6.60 1.89
CA SER A 49 4.76 -7.34 2.39
C SER A 49 5.99 -7.06 1.51
N GLU A 50 7.19 -7.32 2.04
CA GLU A 50 8.41 -7.28 1.23
C GLU A 50 8.33 -8.23 0.04
N LYS A 51 7.73 -9.42 0.25
CA LYS A 51 7.46 -10.40 -0.80
C LYS A 51 6.56 -9.84 -1.89
N ASP A 52 5.47 -9.16 -1.56
CA ASP A 52 4.57 -8.57 -2.56
C ASP A 52 5.29 -7.49 -3.37
N LEU A 53 6.08 -6.64 -2.71
CA LEU A 53 6.84 -5.59 -3.39
C LEU A 53 7.94 -6.17 -4.28
N GLN A 54 8.60 -7.24 -3.84
CA GLN A 54 9.58 -7.97 -4.65
C GLN A 54 8.92 -8.65 -5.85
N LEU A 55 7.71 -9.21 -5.68
CA LEU A 55 6.94 -9.79 -6.79
C LEU A 55 6.46 -8.72 -7.76
N LEU A 56 6.09 -7.51 -7.29
CA LEU A 56 5.62 -6.43 -8.13
C LEU A 56 6.75 -5.66 -8.79
N TYR A 57 7.90 -5.49 -8.14
CA TYR A 57 9.00 -4.65 -8.62
C TYR A 57 10.34 -5.34 -8.40
N PRO A 58 10.59 -6.51 -9.02
CA PRO A 58 11.77 -7.33 -8.74
C PRO A 58 13.10 -6.61 -9.04
N GLU A 59 13.09 -5.69 -9.99
CA GLU A 59 14.28 -4.94 -10.45
C GLU A 59 14.53 -3.64 -9.66
N ARG A 60 13.83 -3.40 -8.56
CA ARG A 60 13.88 -2.12 -7.83
C ARG A 60 14.25 -2.31 -6.37
N ASP A 61 14.96 -1.33 -5.82
CA ASP A 61 15.10 -1.21 -4.38
C ASP A 61 13.72 -1.00 -3.73
N LEU A 62 13.34 -1.92 -2.85
CA LEU A 62 11.99 -1.93 -2.26
C LEU A 62 11.74 -0.72 -1.34
N ARG A 63 12.79 -0.11 -0.78
CA ARG A 63 12.65 1.13 0.02
C ARG A 63 12.34 2.31 -0.90
N GLN A 64 12.98 2.36 -2.08
CA GLN A 64 12.70 3.39 -3.08
C GLN A 64 11.29 3.23 -3.66
N VAL A 65 10.83 2.00 -3.92
CA VAL A 65 9.46 1.73 -4.40
C VAL A 65 8.41 2.37 -3.48
N ALA A 66 8.58 2.24 -2.17
CA ALA A 66 7.65 2.75 -1.16
C ALA A 66 7.77 4.28 -0.92
N ALA A 67 8.98 4.85 -1.00
CA ALA A 67 9.22 6.24 -0.63
C ALA A 67 8.99 7.25 -1.78
N THR A 68 9.47 6.91 -2.98
CA THR A 68 9.56 7.83 -4.12
C THR A 68 9.16 7.17 -5.44
N GLY A 69 8.75 5.91 -5.39
CA GLY A 69 8.52 5.06 -6.55
C GLY A 69 7.08 5.05 -7.06
N ALA A 70 6.47 3.87 -7.06
CA ALA A 70 5.34 3.55 -7.94
C ALA A 70 4.06 4.38 -7.73
N TRP A 71 3.85 4.91 -6.52
CA TRP A 71 2.61 5.61 -6.14
C TRP A 71 2.83 7.03 -5.63
N ALA A 72 4.09 7.50 -5.57
CA ALA A 72 4.43 8.80 -4.99
C ALA A 72 3.84 9.99 -5.77
N ASN A 73 3.57 9.81 -7.07
CA ASN A 73 3.03 10.84 -7.94
C ASN A 73 1.51 10.79 -8.08
N TYR A 74 0.82 9.94 -7.33
CA TYR A 74 -0.64 9.92 -7.38
C TYR A 74 -1.21 11.20 -6.77
N PRO A 75 -2.36 11.71 -7.26
CA PRO A 75 -2.98 12.92 -6.73
C PRO A 75 -3.18 12.87 -5.21
N LYS A 76 -3.40 11.65 -4.70
CA LYS A 76 -3.41 11.32 -3.29
C LYS A 76 -2.43 10.16 -3.06
N PRO A 77 -1.16 10.46 -2.74
CA PRO A 77 -0.18 9.40 -2.61
C PRO A 77 -0.37 8.68 -1.26
N PRO A 78 -0.47 7.33 -1.26
CA PRO A 78 -0.80 6.57 -0.06
C PRO A 78 0.41 6.43 0.87
N VAL A 79 0.14 6.33 2.17
CA VAL A 79 1.14 5.84 3.12
C VAL A 79 1.40 4.36 2.82
N VAL A 80 2.67 3.93 2.79
CA VAL A 80 3.02 2.54 2.55
C VAL A 80 3.57 1.93 3.85
N ALA A 81 2.88 0.93 4.39
CA ALA A 81 3.39 0.07 5.44
C ALA A 81 4.00 -1.19 4.80
N GLN A 82 5.31 -1.34 4.96
CA GLN A 82 6.10 -2.47 4.48
C GLN A 82 6.50 -3.37 5.64
N LEU A 83 6.31 -4.68 5.53
CA LEU A 83 6.87 -5.62 6.51
C LEU A 83 8.40 -5.63 6.39
N ALA A 84 9.12 -5.28 7.45
CA ALA A 84 10.58 -5.15 7.47
C ALA A 84 11.27 -6.36 8.14
N GLY A 85 10.55 -7.46 8.36
CA GLY A 85 10.99 -8.69 9.02
C GLY A 85 10.27 -8.94 10.34
N GLY A 86 9.97 -10.22 10.65
CA GLY A 86 9.22 -10.62 11.84
C GLY A 86 7.87 -9.91 11.93
N ASP A 87 7.57 -9.31 13.09
CA ASP A 87 6.35 -8.51 13.33
C ASP A 87 6.56 -6.99 13.15
N THR A 88 7.71 -6.58 12.59
CA THR A 88 8.06 -5.16 12.46
C THR A 88 7.57 -4.59 11.13
N TRP A 89 6.75 -3.54 11.23
CA TRP A 89 6.31 -2.76 10.07
C TRP A 89 7.10 -1.46 9.96
N ARG A 90 7.64 -1.20 8.77
CA ARG A 90 8.16 0.11 8.38
C ARG A 90 7.06 0.91 7.70
N VAL A 91 6.77 2.09 8.23
CA VAL A 91 5.78 3.00 7.65
C VAL A 91 6.50 4.13 6.94
N THR A 92 6.26 4.25 5.64
CA THR A 92 6.83 5.29 4.78
C THR A 92 5.70 6.18 4.28
N ARG A 93 5.78 7.48 4.58
CA ARG A 93 4.92 8.47 3.91
C ARG A 93 5.57 8.79 2.57
N THR A 94 4.89 8.46 1.47
CA THR A 94 5.31 8.85 0.12
C THR A 94 5.53 10.36 0.08
N ALA A 95 6.73 10.79 -0.33
CA ALA A 95 7.04 12.20 -0.38
C ALA A 95 6.16 12.88 -1.44
N GLN A 96 5.35 13.87 -1.05
CA GLN A 96 4.78 14.79 -2.04
C GLN A 96 5.92 15.64 -2.57
N ARG A 97 6.20 15.56 -3.88
CA ARG A 97 6.96 16.61 -4.55
C ARG A 97 6.07 17.86 -4.50
N GLN A 98 6.41 18.82 -3.63
CA GLN A 98 5.87 20.17 -3.74
C GLN A 98 6.50 20.77 -5.01
N SER A 99 5.70 20.91 -6.06
CA SER A 99 6.08 21.73 -7.21
C SER A 99 6.05 23.19 -6.75
N PHE A 100 7.16 23.90 -6.92
CA PHE A 100 7.23 25.36 -6.82
C PHE A 100 6.59 26.01 -8.04
#